data_AF-A0A2X3GSN6-F1
#
_entry.id   AF-A0A2X3GSN6-F1
#
_cell.length_a   1.000
_cell.length_b   1.000
_cell.length_c   1.000
_cell.angle_alpha   90.00
_cell.angle_beta   90.00
_cell.angle_gamma   90.00
#
_symmetry.space_group_name_H-M   'P 1'
#
loop_
_entity.id
_entity.type
_entity.pdbx_description
1 polymer ?
#
loop_
_entity_poly.entity_id
_entity_poly.type
_entity_poly.pdbx_seq_one_letter_code
_entity_poly.pdbx_strand_id
1 'polypeptide(L)'
;MVNTNTWQTSLSLQSFNLEVPVDDHERIEKVQEYVANYINADWIESLTATSERSRRLSPPAFRYQLTELARKAGKRVVLPEGDEPRTVKAAAICAERGIATCVLLGNPDEINRVAAAQGVELGAGIEIVDPEVVRESYVGRLVELRKNKGMTEAVAREQLEDNVVLGTPGCWNRTKSTVWYPARFTPLPTPFVRRCS
;
A
#
# COMPACT_ATOMS: atom_id res chain seq x y z
N MET A 1 -24.40 -44.14 -49.90
CA MET A 1 -24.74 -45.58 -49.84
C MET A 1 -23.47 -46.34 -49.58
N VAL A 2 -23.45 -47.22 -48.59
CA VAL A 2 -22.26 -48.01 -48.23
C VAL A 2 -22.32 -49.32 -49.01
N ASN A 3 -21.23 -49.71 -49.67
CA ASN A 3 -21.17 -50.87 -50.58
C ASN A 3 -21.00 -52.22 -49.86
N THR A 4 -21.22 -52.30 -48.54
CA THR A 4 -20.97 -53.51 -47.73
C THR A 4 -22.26 -54.08 -47.14
N ASN A 5 -22.37 -55.41 -47.11
CA ASN A 5 -23.51 -56.12 -46.55
C ASN A 5 -23.52 -56.03 -45.01
N THR A 6 -24.71 -56.10 -44.39
CA THR A 6 -24.93 -55.99 -42.93
C THR A 6 -23.98 -56.87 -42.10
N TRP A 7 -23.69 -58.08 -42.59
CA TRP A 7 -22.77 -59.00 -41.94
C TRP A 7 -21.31 -58.52 -41.95
N GLN A 8 -20.83 -57.95 -43.06
CA GLN A 8 -19.48 -57.38 -43.20
C GLN A 8 -19.32 -56.11 -42.36
N THR A 9 -20.36 -55.27 -42.30
CA THR A 9 -20.36 -54.06 -41.47
C THR A 9 -20.33 -54.40 -39.97
N SER A 10 -21.05 -55.45 -39.55
CA SER A 10 -21.02 -55.95 -38.15
C SER A 10 -19.64 -56.49 -37.75
N LEU A 11 -18.98 -57.24 -38.64
CA LEU A 11 -17.62 -57.72 -38.42
C LEU A 11 -16.61 -56.57 -38.32
N SER A 12 -16.77 -55.55 -39.16
CA SER A 12 -15.89 -54.36 -39.18
C SER A 12 -16.04 -53.52 -37.91
N LEU A 13 -17.26 -53.43 -37.37
CA LEU A 13 -17.54 -52.78 -36.08
C LEU A 13 -16.86 -53.50 -34.91
N GLN A 14 -16.81 -54.83 -34.92
CA GLN A 14 -16.07 -55.59 -33.90
C GLN A 14 -14.57 -55.33 -33.93
N SER A 15 -14.00 -55.07 -35.11
CA SER A 15 -12.58 -54.71 -35.26
C SER A 15 -12.28 -53.22 -35.07
N PHE A 16 -13.27 -52.40 -34.74
CA PHE A 16 -13.09 -50.96 -34.64
C PHE A 16 -12.37 -50.59 -33.34
N ASN A 17 -11.12 -50.14 -33.44
CA ASN A 17 -10.36 -49.72 -32.28
C ASN A 17 -10.84 -48.33 -31.79
N LEU A 18 -11.28 -48.27 -30.53
CA LEU A 18 -11.72 -47.04 -29.87
C LEU A 18 -10.56 -46.21 -29.31
N GLU A 19 -9.35 -46.75 -29.30
CA GLU A 19 -8.17 -46.02 -28.86
C GLU A 19 -7.83 -44.91 -29.85
N VAL A 20 -7.50 -43.74 -29.31
CA VAL A 20 -6.93 -42.63 -30.07
C VAL A 20 -5.41 -42.78 -29.98
N PRO A 21 -4.69 -43.09 -31.08
CA PRO A 21 -3.24 -43.16 -31.06
C PRO A 21 -2.66 -41.81 -30.64
N VAL A 22 -1.61 -41.83 -29.81
CA VAL A 22 -0.98 -40.61 -29.26
C VAL A 22 -0.37 -39.72 -30.35
N ASP A 23 -0.05 -40.30 -31.51
CA ASP A 23 0.55 -39.61 -32.65
C ASP A 23 -0.48 -38.99 -33.62
N ASP A 24 -1.79 -39.25 -33.41
CA ASP A 24 -2.87 -38.72 -34.25
C ASP A 24 -3.38 -37.39 -33.68
N HIS A 25 -2.58 -36.34 -33.87
CA HIS A 25 -2.85 -35.00 -33.34
C HIS A 25 -4.19 -34.42 -33.83
N GLU A 26 -4.59 -34.68 -35.08
CA GLU A 26 -5.87 -34.19 -35.62
C GLU A 26 -7.07 -34.81 -34.91
N ARG A 27 -7.01 -36.11 -34.60
CA ARG A 27 -8.09 -36.80 -33.89
C ARG A 27 -8.15 -36.36 -32.43
N ILE A 28 -7.01 -36.13 -31.80
CA ILE A 28 -6.93 -35.59 -30.43
C ILE A 28 -7.57 -34.20 -30.38
N GLU A 29 -7.23 -33.33 -31.32
CA GLU A 29 -7.78 -31.95 -31.39
C GLU A 29 -9.31 -31.97 -31.55
N LYS A 30 -9.83 -32.79 -32.47
CA LYS A 30 -11.30 -32.94 -32.66
C LYS A 30 -12.01 -33.43 -31.41
N VAL A 31 -11.41 -34.38 -30.68
CA VAL A 31 -11.98 -34.88 -29.42
C VAL A 31 -11.93 -33.80 -28.34
N GLN A 32 -10.83 -33.06 -28.25
CA GLN A 32 -10.69 -31.95 -27.30
C GLN A 32 -11.71 -30.84 -27.55
N GLU A 33 -11.86 -30.42 -28.81
CA GLU A 33 -12.83 -29.38 -29.20
C GLU A 33 -14.27 -29.84 -28.95
N TYR A 34 -14.59 -31.08 -29.30
CA TYR A 34 -15.90 -31.67 -29.01
C TYR A 34 -16.17 -31.63 -27.50
N VAL A 35 -15.27 -32.15 -26.67
CA VAL A 35 -15.43 -32.14 -25.21
C VAL A 35 -15.56 -30.71 -24.67
N ALA A 36 -14.72 -29.78 -25.11
CA ALA A 36 -14.73 -28.38 -24.67
C ALA A 36 -16.11 -27.72 -24.89
N ASN A 37 -16.76 -27.99 -26.02
CA ASN A 37 -18.08 -27.45 -26.34
C ASN A 37 -19.22 -27.96 -25.44
N TYR A 38 -19.03 -29.07 -24.74
CA TYR A 38 -20.02 -29.65 -23.82
C TYR A 38 -19.65 -29.48 -22.34
N ILE A 39 -18.53 -28.84 -22.02
CA ILE A 39 -18.20 -28.52 -20.63
C ILE A 39 -19.06 -27.33 -20.18
N ASN A 40 -19.87 -27.55 -19.13
CA ASN A 40 -20.72 -26.51 -18.57
C ASN A 40 -19.88 -25.48 -17.79
N ALA A 41 -20.06 -24.19 -18.11
CA ALA A 41 -19.41 -23.07 -17.43
C ALA A 41 -19.75 -23.02 -15.92
N ASP A 42 -21.01 -23.27 -15.55
CA ASP A 42 -21.47 -23.26 -14.15
C ASP A 42 -20.76 -24.34 -13.32
N TRP A 43 -20.44 -25.47 -13.94
CA TRP A 43 -19.68 -26.55 -13.30
C TRP A 43 -18.22 -26.12 -13.04
N ILE A 44 -17.58 -25.45 -14.01
CA ILE A 44 -16.24 -24.87 -13.80
C ILE A 44 -16.27 -23.81 -12.69
N GLU A 45 -17.26 -22.93 -12.68
CA GLU A 45 -17.40 -21.92 -11.63
C GLU A 45 -17.55 -22.57 -10.25
N SER A 46 -18.34 -23.64 -10.11
CA SER A 46 -18.49 -24.38 -8.84
C SER A 46 -17.17 -25.00 -8.35
N LEU A 47 -16.32 -25.48 -9.27
CA LEU A 47 -15.00 -26.02 -8.97
C LEU A 47 -14.03 -24.92 -8.52
N THR A 48 -14.13 -23.74 -9.12
CA THR A 48 -13.27 -22.59 -8.77
C THR A 48 -13.71 -21.89 -7.49
N ALA A 49 -15.02 -21.84 -7.20
CA ALA A 49 -15.59 -21.27 -5.99
C ALA A 49 -15.17 -22.02 -4.72
N THR A 50 -14.99 -23.33 -4.82
CA THR A 50 -14.46 -24.18 -3.74
C THR A 50 -12.95 -24.03 -3.56
N SER A 51 -12.25 -23.48 -4.56
CA SER A 51 -10.81 -23.30 -4.49
C SER A 51 -10.46 -22.01 -3.75
N GLU A 52 -10.13 -22.12 -2.47
CA GLU A 52 -9.40 -21.08 -1.71
C GLU A 52 -7.94 -20.97 -2.19
N ARG A 53 -7.70 -21.04 -3.50
CA ARG A 53 -6.36 -20.79 -4.02
C ARG A 53 -6.08 -19.31 -3.82
N SER A 54 -5.33 -18.99 -2.76
CA SER A 54 -4.73 -17.68 -2.59
C SER A 54 -4.15 -17.27 -3.94
N ARG A 55 -4.58 -16.13 -4.47
CA ARG A 55 -4.05 -15.58 -5.72
C ARG A 55 -2.54 -15.55 -5.56
N ARG A 56 -1.83 -16.51 -6.15
CA ARG A 56 -0.37 -16.54 -6.20
C ARG A 56 0.04 -15.46 -7.18
N LEU A 57 0.04 -14.23 -6.68
CA LEU A 57 0.54 -13.09 -7.42
C LEU A 57 2.03 -13.31 -7.60
N SER A 58 2.52 -13.03 -8.81
CA SER A 58 3.95 -12.91 -9.00
C SER A 58 4.49 -11.79 -8.08
N PRO A 59 5.74 -11.87 -7.59
CA PRO A 59 6.30 -10.82 -6.76
C PRO A 59 6.13 -9.40 -7.35
N PRO A 60 6.27 -9.17 -8.69
CA PRO A 60 5.96 -7.87 -9.29
C PRO A 60 4.49 -7.47 -9.19
N ALA A 61 3.55 -8.39 -9.46
CA ALA A 61 2.11 -8.11 -9.41
C ALA A 61 1.65 -7.76 -7.98
N PHE A 62 2.19 -8.44 -6.97
CA PHE A 62 1.92 -8.13 -5.57
C PHE A 62 2.38 -6.71 -5.19
N ARG A 63 3.60 -6.32 -5.58
CA ARG A 63 4.14 -4.97 -5.32
C ARG A 63 3.30 -3.88 -5.97
N TYR A 64 2.89 -4.11 -7.21
CA TYR A 64 2.01 -3.20 -7.93
C TYR A 64 0.68 -3.03 -7.22
N GLN A 65 0.01 -4.15 -6.87
CA GLN A 65 -1.26 -4.11 -6.15
C GLN A 65 -1.14 -3.39 -4.80
N LEU A 66 -0.07 -3.65 -4.05
CA LEU A 66 0.17 -2.96 -2.77
C LEU A 66 0.35 -1.45 -2.95
N THR A 67 1.07 -1.04 -4.00
CA THR A 67 1.29 0.38 -4.33
C THR A 67 -0.03 1.06 -4.71
N GLU A 68 -0.88 0.38 -5.49
CA GLU A 68 -2.19 0.90 -5.87
C GLU A 68 -3.14 1.02 -4.67
N LEU A 69 -3.10 0.05 -3.75
CA LEU A 69 -3.86 0.14 -2.50
C LEU A 69 -3.37 1.30 -1.62
N ALA A 70 -2.05 1.49 -1.51
CA ALA A 70 -1.46 2.60 -0.77
C ALA A 70 -1.86 3.96 -1.37
N ARG A 71 -1.79 4.09 -2.70
CA ARG A 71 -2.21 5.28 -3.43
C ARG A 71 -3.67 5.63 -3.17
N LYS A 72 -4.57 4.64 -3.21
CA LYS A 72 -6.00 4.82 -2.89
C LYS A 72 -6.22 5.23 -1.43
N ALA A 73 -5.38 4.76 -0.52
CA ALA A 73 -5.51 5.05 0.90
C ALA A 73 -5.00 6.45 1.27
N GLY A 74 -4.08 7.03 0.48
CA GLY A 74 -3.60 8.41 0.63
C GLY A 74 -3.13 8.74 2.05
N LYS A 75 -2.45 7.79 2.70
CA LYS A 75 -2.09 7.91 4.12
C LYS A 75 -0.86 8.78 4.32
N ARG A 76 -0.75 9.32 5.53
CA ARG A 76 0.45 10.02 5.99
C ARG A 76 1.43 9.01 6.58
N VAL A 77 2.68 9.05 6.12
CA VAL A 77 3.76 8.16 6.57
C VAL A 77 4.83 9.01 7.24
N VAL A 78 5.09 8.74 8.52
CA VAL A 78 6.11 9.44 9.30
C VAL A 78 7.41 8.64 9.21
N LEU A 79 8.50 9.34 8.88
CA LEU A 79 9.83 8.77 8.71
C LEU A 79 10.74 9.42 9.77
N PRO A 80 11.15 8.68 10.83
CA PRO A 80 11.96 9.20 11.93
C PRO A 80 13.42 9.49 11.54
N GLU A 81 13.89 8.92 10.42
CA GLU A 81 15.25 9.05 9.89
C GLU A 81 15.29 10.04 8.71
N GLY A 82 14.87 11.29 8.95
CA GLY A 82 14.78 12.31 7.91
C GLY A 82 16.12 12.80 7.36
N ASP A 83 17.22 12.55 8.08
CA ASP A 83 18.60 12.92 7.76
C ASP A 83 19.30 11.93 6.81
N GLU A 84 18.78 10.71 6.66
CA GLU A 84 19.39 9.72 5.77
C GLU A 84 19.08 10.02 4.29
N PRO A 85 20.10 10.10 3.40
CA PRO A 85 19.89 10.40 1.98
C PRO A 85 18.98 9.39 1.27
N ARG A 86 18.97 8.13 1.71
CA ARG A 86 18.10 7.09 1.15
C ARG A 86 16.63 7.33 1.48
N THR A 87 16.36 7.73 2.73
CA THR A 87 15.01 8.01 3.23
C THR A 87 14.42 9.27 2.58
N VAL A 88 15.22 10.33 2.43
CA VAL A 88 14.81 11.55 1.69
C VAL A 88 14.47 11.20 0.24
N LYS A 89 15.30 10.40 -0.44
CA LYS A 89 15.04 9.97 -1.82
C LYS A 89 13.76 9.13 -1.94
N ALA A 90 13.55 8.20 -1.02
CA ALA A 90 12.34 7.38 -0.99
C ALA A 90 11.08 8.23 -0.74
N ALA A 91 11.14 9.17 0.19
CA ALA A 91 10.04 10.08 0.48
C ALA A 91 9.64 10.92 -0.74
N ALA A 92 10.62 11.41 -1.49
CA ALA A 92 10.35 12.15 -2.71
C ALA A 92 9.75 11.30 -3.83
N ILE A 93 10.25 10.08 -4.05
CA ILE A 93 9.64 9.15 -5.01
C ILE A 93 8.19 8.84 -4.61
N CYS A 94 7.91 8.69 -3.32
CA CYS A 94 6.56 8.48 -2.81
C CYS A 94 5.64 9.67 -3.07
N ALA A 95 6.14 10.90 -2.88
CA ALA A 95 5.41 12.13 -3.13
C ALA A 95 5.16 12.35 -4.63
N GLU A 96 6.19 12.19 -5.48
CA GLU A 96 6.10 12.32 -6.95
C GLU A 96 5.10 11.34 -7.54
N ARG A 97 5.06 10.09 -7.03
CA ARG A 97 4.12 9.06 -7.47
C ARG A 97 2.73 9.20 -6.86
N GLY A 98 2.53 10.15 -5.95
CA GLY A 98 1.26 10.37 -5.24
C GLY A 98 0.81 9.18 -4.41
N ILE A 99 1.75 8.39 -3.87
CA ILE A 99 1.44 7.17 -3.10
C ILE A 99 0.96 7.54 -1.70
N ALA A 100 1.65 8.47 -1.05
CA ALA A 100 1.41 8.87 0.34
C ALA A 100 1.99 10.26 0.59
N THR A 101 1.50 10.91 1.66
CA THR A 101 2.11 12.14 2.18
C THR A 101 3.22 11.75 3.15
N CYS A 102 4.47 12.10 2.84
CA CYS A 102 5.62 11.76 3.65
C CYS A 102 5.92 12.88 4.65
N VAL A 103 6.12 12.51 5.92
CA VAL A 103 6.53 13.43 6.98
C VAL A 103 7.92 13.04 7.44
N LEU A 104 8.92 13.89 7.17
CA LEU A 104 10.31 13.69 7.57
C LEU A 104 10.53 14.33 8.94
N LEU A 105 11.03 13.55 9.90
CA LEU A 105 11.44 14.07 11.20
C LEU A 105 12.95 14.36 11.19
N GLY A 106 13.32 15.59 11.51
CA GLY A 106 14.73 15.99 11.61
C GLY A 106 14.90 17.50 11.46
N ASN A 107 16.16 17.93 11.45
CA ASN A 107 16.49 19.35 11.27
C ASN A 107 16.18 19.78 9.82
N PRO A 108 15.32 20.80 9.61
CA PRO A 108 14.98 21.27 8.26
C PRO A 108 16.18 21.66 7.40
N ASP A 109 17.21 22.28 7.99
CA ASP A 109 18.39 22.74 7.26
C ASP A 109 19.22 21.56 6.73
N GLU A 110 19.36 20.53 7.55
CA GLU A 110 20.06 19.30 7.18
C GLU A 110 19.31 18.52 6.10
N ILE A 111 17.99 18.38 6.25
CA ILE A 111 17.14 17.70 5.28
C ILE A 111 17.19 18.41 3.93
N ASN A 112 17.11 19.74 3.92
CA ASN A 112 17.21 20.54 2.69
C ASN A 112 18.57 20.37 2.02
N ARG A 113 19.66 20.35 2.80
CA ARG A 113 21.02 20.10 2.29
C ARG A 113 21.14 18.70 1.68
N VAL A 114 20.61 17.68 2.35
CA VAL A 114 20.62 16.29 1.86
C VAL A 114 19.78 16.15 0.59
N ALA A 115 18.60 16.79 0.53
CA ALA A 115 17.76 16.79 -0.66
C ALA A 115 18.44 17.46 -1.85
N ALA A 116 19.09 18.61 -1.64
CA ALA A 116 19.89 19.27 -2.67
C ALA A 116 21.05 18.39 -3.16
N ALA A 117 21.75 17.71 -2.24
CA ALA A 117 22.82 16.78 -2.58
C ALA A 117 22.33 15.54 -3.36
N GLN A 118 21.10 15.10 -3.14
CA GLN A 118 20.47 14.01 -3.88
C GLN A 118 19.80 14.48 -5.20
N GLY A 119 19.75 15.79 -5.47
CA GLY A 119 19.10 16.36 -6.64
C GLY A 119 17.57 16.21 -6.61
N VAL A 120 16.98 16.27 -5.42
CA VAL A 120 15.56 16.01 -5.19
C VAL A 120 14.87 17.28 -4.69
N GLU A 121 13.75 17.66 -5.32
CA GLU A 121 12.94 18.78 -4.86
C GLU A 121 11.94 18.33 -3.80
N LEU A 122 12.02 18.95 -2.62
CA LEU A 122 11.07 18.74 -1.53
C LEU A 122 9.79 19.54 -1.83
N GLY A 123 8.95 19.01 -2.72
CA GLY A 123 7.74 19.64 -3.22
C GLY A 123 6.44 19.25 -2.52
N ALA A 124 5.31 19.48 -3.20
CA ALA A 124 3.97 19.19 -2.69
C ALA A 124 3.81 17.69 -2.32
N GLY A 125 3.61 17.41 -1.04
CA GLY A 125 3.45 16.04 -0.51
C GLY A 125 4.50 15.61 0.51
N ILE A 126 5.51 16.45 0.76
CA ILE A 126 6.51 16.23 1.82
C ILE A 126 6.37 17.31 2.89
N GLU A 127 6.21 16.88 4.14
CA GLU A 127 6.20 17.75 5.32
C GLU A 127 7.49 17.50 6.11
N ILE A 128 8.16 18.57 6.54
CA ILE A 128 9.33 18.47 7.42
C ILE A 128 8.91 18.94 8.80
N VAL A 129 9.22 18.12 9.80
CA VAL A 129 8.86 18.38 11.19
C VAL A 129 10.11 18.29 12.05
N ASP A 130 10.39 19.37 12.77
CA ASP A 130 11.48 19.41 13.75
C ASP A 130 11.04 18.65 15.03
N PRO A 131 11.75 17.57 15.41
CA PRO A 131 11.41 16.82 16.60
C PRO A 131 11.51 17.64 17.89
N GLU A 132 12.43 18.62 17.98
CA GLU A 132 12.61 19.42 19.19
C GLU A 132 11.41 20.34 19.46
N VAL A 133 10.88 20.94 18.39
CA VAL A 133 9.72 21.85 18.48
C VAL A 133 8.44 21.09 18.83
N VAL A 134 8.29 19.86 18.34
CA VAL A 134 7.03 19.13 18.45
C VAL A 134 7.00 18.18 19.65
N ARG A 135 8.16 17.83 20.24
CA ARG A 135 8.28 16.94 21.41
C ARG A 135 7.35 17.31 22.56
N GLU A 136 7.37 18.57 22.99
CA GLU A 136 6.56 19.05 24.13
C GLU A 136 5.04 18.92 23.87
N SER A 137 4.60 19.06 22.61
CA SER A 137 3.18 18.92 22.26
C SER A 137 2.67 17.48 22.38
N TYR A 138 3.56 16.49 22.34
CA TYR A 138 3.21 15.07 22.40
C TYR A 138 3.41 14.44 23.78
N VAL A 139 4.13 15.09 24.72
CA VAL A 139 4.33 14.61 26.10
C VAL A 139 2.98 14.32 26.77
N GLY A 140 2.05 15.30 26.75
CA GLY A 140 0.73 15.14 27.38
C GLY A 140 -0.06 13.96 26.80
N ARG A 141 0.02 13.76 25.48
CA ARG A 141 -0.66 12.64 24.79
C ARG A 141 -0.07 11.29 25.16
N LEU A 142 1.25 11.19 25.26
CA LEU A 142 1.92 9.95 25.63
C LEU A 142 1.58 9.55 27.07
N VAL A 143 1.53 10.53 27.97
CA VAL A 143 1.06 10.33 29.34
C VAL A 143 -0.37 9.83 29.33
N GLU A 144 -1.30 10.48 28.62
CA GLU A 144 -2.70 10.05 28.50
C GLU A 144 -2.87 8.61 28.02
N LEU A 145 -2.18 8.22 26.95
CA LEU A 145 -2.24 6.87 26.40
C LEU A 145 -1.70 5.80 27.34
N ARG A 146 -0.73 6.16 28.19
CA ARG A 146 -0.06 5.25 29.11
C ARG A 146 -0.39 5.52 30.58
N LYS A 147 -1.48 6.26 30.87
CA LYS A 147 -2.00 6.49 32.25
C LYS A 147 -2.19 5.18 33.00
N ASN A 148 -2.68 4.14 32.30
CA ASN A 148 -2.90 2.81 32.87
C ASN A 148 -1.61 2.08 33.29
N LYS A 149 -0.43 2.58 32.90
CA LYS A 149 0.89 2.04 33.26
C LYS A 149 1.66 2.93 34.25
N GLY A 150 1.02 3.96 34.82
CA GLY A 150 1.67 4.85 35.79
C GLY A 150 2.73 5.78 35.18
N MET A 151 2.59 6.14 33.91
CA MET A 151 3.53 7.02 33.21
C MET A 151 3.47 8.46 33.77
N THR A 152 4.62 9.03 34.12
CA THR A 152 4.77 10.44 34.53
C THR A 152 5.32 11.29 33.39
N GLU A 153 5.11 12.60 33.43
CA GLU A 153 5.58 13.55 32.40
C GLU A 153 7.10 13.54 32.22
N ALA A 154 7.87 13.34 33.30
CA ALA A 154 9.32 13.28 33.25
C ALA A 154 9.80 12.07 32.43
N VAL A 155 9.24 10.88 32.68
CA VAL A 155 9.57 9.66 31.94
C VAL A 155 9.08 9.73 30.49
N ALA A 156 7.93 10.37 30.25
CA ALA A 156 7.43 10.59 28.90
C ALA A 156 8.37 11.50 28.08
N ARG A 157 8.96 12.54 28.69
CA ARG A 157 9.91 13.43 28.03
C ARG A 157 11.20 12.70 27.64
N GLU A 158 11.76 11.93 28.57
CA GLU A 158 12.95 11.09 28.31
C GLU A 158 12.70 10.09 27.18
N GLN A 159 11.54 9.42 27.16
CA GLN A 159 11.21 8.49 26.08
C GLN A 159 11.00 9.16 24.73
N LEU A 160 10.53 10.42 24.70
CA LEU A 160 10.33 11.16 23.47
C LEU A 160 11.61 11.82 22.93
N GLU A 161 12.74 11.72 23.64
CA GLU A 161 14.05 12.10 23.09
C GLU A 161 14.42 11.22 21.90
N ASP A 162 13.99 9.96 21.90
CA ASP A 162 14.15 9.05 20.78
C ASP A 162 13.17 9.39 19.64
N ASN A 163 13.71 9.77 18.48
CA ASN A 163 12.96 10.07 17.27
C ASN A 163 12.10 8.87 16.79
N VAL A 164 12.50 7.63 17.08
CA VAL A 164 11.73 6.42 16.76
C VAL A 164 10.46 6.34 17.62
N VAL A 165 10.55 6.72 18.89
CA VAL A 165 9.41 6.78 19.80
C VAL A 165 8.45 7.90 19.39
N LEU A 166 8.99 9.04 18.96
CA LEU A 166 8.22 10.12 18.35
C LEU A 166 7.50 9.68 17.07
N GLY A 167 8.17 8.90 16.20
CA GLY A 167 7.61 8.37 14.95
C GLY A 167 6.56 7.27 15.14
N THR A 168 6.37 6.76 16.35
CA THR A 168 5.43 5.68 16.63
C THR A 168 3.97 6.15 16.44
N PRO A 169 3.06 5.35 15.83
CA PRO A 169 1.70 5.78 15.48
C PRO A 169 0.82 6.30 16.63
N GLY A 170 1.16 6.01 17.88
CA GLY A 170 0.42 6.49 19.05
C GLY A 170 0.60 7.98 19.32
N CYS A 171 1.76 8.54 18.98
CA CYS A 171 2.08 9.95 19.19
C CYS A 171 1.41 10.85 18.13
N TRP A 172 1.26 10.35 16.90
CA TRP A 172 0.76 11.14 15.78
C TRP A 172 -0.76 11.18 15.68
N ASN A 173 -1.30 12.38 15.42
CA ASN A 173 -2.73 12.55 15.28
C ASN A 173 -3.22 12.06 13.90
N ARG A 174 -4.02 10.99 13.90
CA ARG A 174 -4.54 10.32 12.69
C ARG A 174 -5.39 11.21 11.76
N THR A 175 -5.83 12.38 12.22
CA THR A 175 -6.87 13.21 11.59
C THR A 175 -6.44 14.62 11.17
N LYS A 176 -5.24 15.11 11.53
CA LYS A 176 -4.89 16.52 11.24
C LYS A 176 -4.06 16.68 9.98
N SER A 177 -4.73 16.91 8.85
CA SER A 177 -4.29 17.87 7.84
C SER A 177 -4.25 19.26 8.49
N THR A 178 -3.24 19.52 9.31
CA THR A 178 -3.01 20.86 9.86
C THR A 178 -1.53 20.99 10.16
N VAL A 179 -0.89 21.76 9.29
CA VAL A 179 0.32 22.54 9.51
C VAL A 179 0.38 22.98 10.98
N TRP A 180 1.26 22.38 11.77
CA TRP A 180 1.66 22.89 13.08
C TRP A 180 2.99 23.62 12.92
N TYR A 181 2.94 24.81 12.31
CA TYR A 181 3.91 25.85 12.67
C TYR A 181 3.39 26.49 13.96
N PRO A 182 4.23 26.73 14.98
CA PRO A 182 3.88 27.69 16.01
C PRO A 182 3.86 29.05 15.32
N ALA A 183 2.67 29.47 14.89
CA ALA A 183 2.41 30.87 14.63
C ALA A 183 2.87 31.62 15.87
N ARG A 184 3.92 32.42 15.71
CA ARG A 184 4.34 33.44 16.67
C ARG A 184 3.09 34.26 16.99
N PHE A 185 2.49 33.98 18.14
CA PHE A 185 1.54 34.88 18.78
C PHE A 185 2.37 36.07 19.29
N THR A 186 2.73 36.98 18.38
CA THR A 186 3.02 38.35 18.76
C THR A 186 1.69 39.00 19.14
N PRO A 187 1.51 39.49 20.39
CA PRO A 187 0.34 40.28 20.72
C PRO A 187 0.47 41.60 19.97
N LEU A 188 -0.36 41.82 18.95
CA LEU A 188 -0.54 43.14 18.38
C LEU A 188 -1.06 44.08 19.49
N PRO A 189 -0.48 45.27 19.67
CA PRO A 189 -0.97 46.23 20.65
C PRO A 189 -2.31 46.78 20.18
N THR A 190 -3.33 46.69 21.03
CA THR A 190 -4.47 47.61 20.93
C THR A 190 -3.94 49.02 21.18
N PRO A 191 -4.46 50.01 20.46
CA PRO A 191 -5.34 50.93 21.18
C PRO A 191 -6.52 51.43 20.32
N PHE A 192 -7.45 52.09 21.03
CA PHE A 192 -8.25 53.23 20.56
C PHE A 192 -9.75 52.99 20.22
N VAL A 193 -10.54 52.92 21.29
CA VAL A 193 -11.66 53.85 21.62
C VAL A 193 -12.22 54.69 20.45
N ARG A 194 -13.54 54.59 20.18
CA ARG A 194 -14.54 55.69 20.35
C ARG A 194 -15.95 55.37 19.82
N ARG A 195 -16.91 55.48 20.75
CA ARG A 195 -18.26 56.12 20.70
C ARG A 195 -19.33 55.51 19.79
N CYS A 196 -20.46 55.03 20.32
CA CYS A 196 -21.61 55.82 20.84
C CYS A 196 -22.10 56.89 19.85
N SER A 197 -23.16 56.56 19.12
CA SER A 197 -24.46 57.24 19.13
C SER A 197 -25.52 56.31 18.53
#